data_AF-A0A3Q9FEB1-F1
#
_entry.id   AF-A0A3Q9FEB1-F1
#
_cell.length_a   1.000
_cell.length_b   1.000
_cell.length_c   1.000
_cell.angle_alpha   90.00
_cell.angle_beta   90.00
_cell.angle_gamma   90.00
#
_symmetry.space_group_name_H-M   'P 1'
#
loop_
_entity.id
_entity.type
_entity.pdbx_description
1 polymer ?
#
loop_
_entity_poly.entity_id
_entity_poly.type
_entity_poly.pdbx_seq_one_letter_code
_entity_poly.pdbx_strand_id
1 'polypeptide(L)'
;MKREYFHSKTEFPCGEGEVYTEFIDGVATRQISHPDGGVIYASSSVGDWNPEIGFLLFDGMKDELEIPQNSEIKREDFEHVWKAAIGNPPKGQSIVYEVGDAAVPRKNSTLIAHVVNNRGKWGRGFVVSLGKKYPVARDGYLELFRDEQHPPLGMVQFLSVDNEKRIFVANMVSQDGIRKSSRDVAQYVSYSDLKICLGKICEFALANRLSVQMPMIGAGLGGGDWEVISTEIDEVFSYYKQTCKIITLS
;
A
#
# COMPACT_ATOMS: atom_id res chain seq x y z
N MET A 1 3.25 -3.01 -12.77
CA MET A 1 2.99 -1.61 -12.44
C MET A 1 4.04 -0.75 -13.10
N LYS A 2 3.71 -0.17 -14.27
CA LYS A 2 4.49 0.84 -14.97
C LYS A 2 4.32 2.17 -14.22
N ARG A 3 5.42 2.87 -13.96
CA ARG A 3 5.41 4.18 -13.29
C ARG A 3 5.88 5.25 -14.26
N GLU A 4 5.21 6.38 -14.21
CA GLU A 4 5.51 7.54 -15.04
C GLU A 4 5.35 8.79 -14.17
N TYR A 5 6.22 9.78 -14.37
CA TYR A 5 6.28 10.98 -13.54
C TYR A 5 6.27 12.20 -14.45
N PHE A 6 5.43 13.17 -14.14
CA PHE A 6 5.28 14.38 -14.95
C PHE A 6 5.36 15.63 -14.09
N HIS A 7 5.85 16.70 -14.71
CA HIS A 7 5.88 18.05 -14.18
C HIS A 7 5.36 19.02 -15.24
N SER A 8 4.40 19.86 -14.86
CA SER A 8 3.87 20.90 -15.74
C SER A 8 3.51 22.15 -14.97
N LYS A 9 3.50 23.29 -15.67
CA LYS A 9 2.82 24.49 -15.17
C LYS A 9 1.32 24.32 -15.21
N THR A 10 0.62 24.94 -14.27
CA THR A 10 -0.84 24.92 -14.16
C THR A 10 -1.34 26.21 -13.52
N GLU A 11 -2.64 26.46 -13.64
CA GLU A 11 -3.33 27.51 -12.90
C GLU A 11 -4.15 26.87 -11.76
N PHE A 12 -3.95 27.35 -10.54
CA PHE A 12 -4.71 27.02 -9.35
C PHE A 12 -5.71 28.15 -9.04
N PRO A 13 -6.72 27.93 -8.17
CA PRO A 13 -7.58 29.00 -7.67
C PRO A 13 -6.83 30.22 -7.08
N CYS A 14 -5.64 30.03 -6.51
CA CYS A 14 -4.80 31.10 -5.98
C CYS A 14 -3.84 31.75 -7.00
N GLY A 15 -3.76 31.25 -8.23
CA GLY A 15 -2.88 31.77 -9.29
C GLY A 15 -2.05 30.69 -9.99
N GLU A 16 -1.03 31.10 -10.73
CA GLU A 16 -0.12 30.18 -11.44
C GLU A 16 0.72 29.33 -10.46
N GLY A 17 1.19 28.19 -10.95
CA GLY A 17 2.17 27.37 -10.25
C GLY A 17 2.57 26.12 -11.02
N GLU A 18 3.10 25.15 -10.29
CA GLU A 18 3.61 23.89 -10.82
C GLU A 18 2.90 22.69 -10.21
N VAL A 19 2.69 21.64 -11.00
CA VAL A 19 2.15 20.37 -10.55
C VAL A 19 3.09 19.24 -10.94
N TYR A 20 3.29 18.31 -10.01
CA TYR A 20 4.04 17.08 -10.21
C TYR A 20 3.10 15.91 -9.98
N THR A 21 3.02 14.95 -10.90
CA THR A 21 2.09 13.83 -10.81
C THR A 21 2.80 12.50 -11.08
N GLU A 22 2.63 11.56 -10.17
CA GLU A 22 2.95 10.15 -10.38
C GLU A 22 1.73 9.43 -10.96
N PHE A 23 1.95 8.67 -12.02
CA PHE A 23 1.00 7.71 -12.55
C PHE A 23 1.50 6.29 -12.35
N ILE A 24 0.62 5.40 -11.88
CA ILE A 24 0.85 3.96 -11.84
C ILE A 24 -0.18 3.30 -12.74
N ASP A 25 0.29 2.62 -13.79
CA ASP A 25 -0.55 1.99 -14.81
C ASP A 25 -1.62 2.97 -15.38
N GLY A 26 -1.25 4.25 -15.52
CA GLY A 26 -2.11 5.32 -16.04
C GLY A 26 -2.98 6.04 -15.01
N VAL A 27 -3.09 5.54 -13.78
CA VAL A 27 -3.87 6.17 -12.70
C VAL A 27 -3.00 7.15 -11.93
N ALA A 28 -3.45 8.40 -11.72
CA ALA A 28 -2.75 9.36 -10.87
C ALA A 28 -2.76 8.91 -9.40
N THR A 29 -1.60 8.61 -8.81
CA THR A 29 -1.49 8.03 -7.46
C THR A 29 -0.96 8.99 -6.42
N ARG A 30 -0.06 9.89 -6.80
CA ARG A 30 0.50 10.94 -5.94
C ARG A 30 0.59 12.23 -6.74
N GLN A 31 0.26 13.35 -6.12
CA GLN A 31 0.36 14.65 -6.73
C GLN A 31 0.94 15.66 -5.75
N ILE A 32 1.75 16.56 -6.28
CA ILE A 32 2.31 17.70 -5.58
C ILE A 32 1.86 18.96 -6.31
N SER A 33 1.24 19.88 -5.58
CA SER A 33 0.77 21.17 -6.09
C SER A 33 1.59 22.27 -5.44
N HIS A 34 2.26 23.08 -6.25
CA HIS A 34 3.16 24.14 -5.81
C HIS A 34 2.73 25.48 -6.43
N PRO A 35 1.81 26.21 -5.78
CA PRO A 35 1.42 27.55 -6.22
C PRO A 35 2.58 28.54 -6.08
N ASP A 36 2.71 29.47 -7.04
CA ASP A 36 3.78 30.45 -7.05
C ASP A 36 3.70 31.36 -5.81
N GLY A 37 4.79 31.42 -5.03
CA GLY A 37 4.85 32.20 -3.79
C GLY A 37 4.00 31.65 -2.65
N GLY A 38 3.37 30.48 -2.82
CA GLY A 38 2.55 29.82 -1.81
C GLY A 38 3.24 28.62 -1.14
N VAL A 39 2.46 27.83 -0.40
CA VAL A 39 2.94 26.61 0.26
C VAL A 39 2.75 25.42 -0.66
N ILE A 40 3.70 24.48 -0.66
CA ILE A 40 3.60 23.24 -1.42
C ILE A 40 2.66 22.22 -0.75
N TYR A 41 1.82 21.54 -1.51
CA TYR A 41 0.88 20.53 -1.02
C TYR A 41 1.14 19.19 -1.66
N ALA A 42 1.19 18.11 -0.88
CA ALA A 42 1.30 16.74 -1.38
C ALA A 42 0.11 15.90 -0.94
N SER A 43 -0.49 15.18 -1.89
CA SER A 43 -1.61 14.27 -1.62
C SER A 43 -1.52 12.97 -2.43
N SER A 44 -2.14 11.93 -1.87
CA SER A 44 -2.40 10.64 -2.53
C SER A 44 -3.90 10.27 -2.49
N SER A 45 -4.77 11.25 -2.22
CA SER A 45 -6.20 11.06 -1.98
C SER A 45 -7.02 11.99 -2.86
N VAL A 46 -7.94 11.40 -3.63
CA VAL A 46 -8.86 12.12 -4.52
C VAL A 46 -9.92 12.93 -3.76
N GLY A 47 -10.06 12.68 -2.45
CA GLY A 47 -10.95 13.44 -1.57
C GLY A 47 -10.29 14.65 -0.91
N ASP A 48 -8.97 14.81 -1.06
CA ASP A 48 -8.27 15.92 -0.42
C ASP A 48 -8.50 17.21 -1.22
N TRP A 49 -8.93 18.26 -0.53
CA TRP A 49 -9.26 19.54 -1.13
C TRP A 49 -8.72 20.71 -0.31
N ASN A 50 -8.29 21.76 -0.99
CA ASN A 50 -7.84 23.01 -0.40
C ASN A 50 -8.42 24.21 -1.19
N PRO A 51 -8.86 25.30 -0.55
CA PRO A 51 -9.47 26.44 -1.25
C PRO A 51 -8.54 27.16 -2.24
N GLU A 52 -7.23 27.14 -2.00
CA GLU A 52 -6.22 27.78 -2.85
C GLU A 52 -5.85 26.91 -4.06
N ILE A 53 -5.99 25.58 -3.94
CA ILE A 53 -5.54 24.62 -4.96
C ILE A 53 -6.70 23.94 -5.71
N GLY A 54 -7.82 23.72 -5.04
CA GLY A 54 -8.87 22.78 -5.47
C GLY A 54 -8.59 21.37 -4.95
N PHE A 55 -8.89 20.35 -5.76
CA PHE A 55 -8.55 18.97 -5.43
C PHE A 55 -7.04 18.75 -5.52
N LEU A 56 -6.47 18.14 -4.48
CA LEU A 56 -5.01 17.95 -4.37
C LEU A 56 -4.49 16.75 -5.17
N LEU A 57 -5.38 15.94 -5.74
CA LEU A 57 -5.05 14.83 -6.61
C LEU A 57 -6.04 14.76 -7.77
N PHE A 58 -5.52 14.66 -8.99
CA PHE A 58 -6.29 14.37 -10.18
C PHE A 58 -6.97 12.97 -10.09
N ASP A 59 -8.28 12.91 -10.33
CA ASP A 59 -9.07 11.67 -10.24
C ASP A 59 -9.19 10.92 -11.59
N GLY A 60 -8.55 11.42 -12.65
CA GLY A 60 -8.63 10.83 -13.98
C GLY A 60 -7.46 9.91 -14.36
N MET A 61 -7.48 9.49 -15.62
CA MET A 61 -6.43 8.71 -16.26
C MET A 61 -5.42 9.61 -16.99
N LYS A 62 -4.19 9.12 -17.16
CA LYS A 62 -3.11 9.86 -17.84
C LYS A 62 -3.50 10.31 -19.26
N ASP A 63 -4.23 9.49 -20.00
CA ASP A 63 -4.67 9.77 -21.37
C ASP A 63 -5.78 10.82 -21.47
N GLU A 64 -6.37 11.22 -20.34
CA GLU A 64 -7.31 12.34 -20.25
C GLU A 64 -6.58 13.69 -20.10
N LEU A 65 -5.26 13.68 -19.89
CA LEU A 65 -4.45 14.88 -19.73
C LEU A 65 -3.69 15.21 -21.01
N GLU A 66 -3.75 16.49 -21.41
CA GLU A 66 -2.85 17.05 -22.42
C GLU A 66 -1.46 17.28 -21.80
N ILE A 67 -0.65 16.23 -21.79
CA ILE A 67 0.69 16.24 -21.23
C ILE A 67 1.69 16.80 -22.25
N PRO A 68 2.38 17.92 -21.97
CA PRO A 68 3.35 18.51 -22.91
C PRO A 68 4.52 17.56 -23.21
N GLN A 69 5.06 17.63 -24.42
CA GLN A 69 6.07 16.68 -24.95
C GLN A 69 7.40 16.61 -24.16
N ASN A 70 7.65 17.57 -23.24
CA ASN A 70 8.84 17.65 -22.39
C ASN A 70 8.52 17.71 -20.88
N SER A 71 7.35 17.22 -20.47
CA SER A 71 6.91 17.26 -19.07
C SER A 71 7.30 16.02 -18.28
N GLU A 72 7.75 14.93 -18.93
CA GLU A 72 8.21 13.74 -18.23
C GLU A 72 9.49 14.02 -17.44
N ILE A 73 9.49 13.63 -16.17
CA ILE A 73 10.62 13.80 -15.26
C ILE A 73 11.10 12.44 -14.75
N LYS A 74 12.30 12.42 -14.16
CA LYS A 74 12.79 11.19 -13.53
C LYS A 74 12.11 10.98 -12.19
N ARG A 75 12.06 9.71 -11.77
CA ARG A 75 11.56 9.34 -10.45
C ARG A 75 12.31 10.07 -9.34
N GLU A 76 13.62 10.20 -9.46
CA GLU A 76 14.45 10.82 -8.43
C GLU A 76 14.06 12.29 -8.19
N ASP A 77 13.71 13.00 -9.26
CA ASP A 77 13.26 14.39 -9.21
C ASP A 77 11.89 14.48 -8.51
N PHE A 78 10.94 13.61 -8.88
CA PHE A 78 9.64 13.55 -8.22
C PHE A 78 9.77 13.23 -6.72
N GLU A 79 10.55 12.21 -6.37
CA GLU A 79 10.70 11.77 -4.97
C GLU A 79 11.43 12.82 -4.11
N HIS A 80 12.29 13.64 -4.71
CA HIS A 80 12.92 14.78 -4.03
C HIS A 80 11.86 15.81 -3.62
N VAL A 81 11.01 16.25 -4.55
CA VAL A 81 9.94 17.22 -4.27
C VAL A 81 8.90 16.61 -3.33
N TRP A 82 8.53 15.33 -3.50
CA TRP A 82 7.59 14.62 -2.64
C TRP A 82 8.03 14.65 -1.18
N LYS A 83 9.30 14.33 -0.90
CA LYS A 83 9.85 14.33 0.46
C LYS A 83 9.82 15.72 1.11
N ALA A 84 10.06 16.77 0.32
CA ALA A 84 9.95 18.15 0.80
C ALA A 84 8.49 18.56 1.09
N ALA A 85 7.54 18.02 0.32
CA ALA A 85 6.14 18.42 0.39
C ALA A 85 5.27 17.57 1.33
N ILE A 86 5.68 16.34 1.66
CA ILE A 86 4.83 15.34 2.32
C ILE A 86 4.24 15.80 3.67
N GLY A 87 4.94 16.71 4.35
CA GLY A 87 4.50 17.31 5.61
C GLY A 87 3.29 18.24 5.49
N ASN A 88 2.88 18.65 4.28
CA ASN A 88 1.74 19.53 4.05
C ASN A 88 0.73 18.92 3.04
N PRO A 89 -0.58 18.84 3.36
CA PRO A 89 -1.13 19.06 4.69
C PRO A 89 -0.57 18.05 5.70
N PRO A 90 -0.48 18.43 6.99
CA PRO A 90 -0.07 17.50 8.04
C PRO A 90 -1.02 16.31 8.05
N LYS A 91 -0.44 15.11 8.13
CA LYS A 91 -1.20 13.88 8.08
C LYS A 91 -1.71 13.51 9.48
N GLY A 92 -2.92 12.93 9.54
CA GLY A 92 -3.37 12.18 10.70
C GLY A 92 -2.66 10.83 10.87
N GLN A 93 -3.07 10.04 11.86
CA GLN A 93 -2.51 8.71 12.11
C GLN A 93 -2.65 7.78 10.88
N SER A 94 -1.56 7.08 10.53
CA SER A 94 -1.56 6.11 9.43
C SER A 94 -2.18 4.78 9.81
N ILE A 95 -2.31 4.50 11.11
CA ILE A 95 -2.87 3.26 11.64
C ILE A 95 -4.16 3.56 12.39
N VAL A 96 -5.21 2.80 12.06
CA VAL A 96 -6.49 2.81 12.78
C VAL A 96 -6.78 1.39 13.26
N TYR A 97 -7.02 1.23 14.57
CA TYR A 97 -7.37 -0.06 15.16
C TYR A 97 -8.88 -0.26 15.22
N GLU A 98 -9.35 -1.44 14.82
CA GLU A 98 -10.76 -1.84 14.89
C GLU A 98 -10.91 -3.31 15.32
N VAL A 99 -11.99 -3.65 16.02
CA VAL A 99 -12.27 -5.03 16.46
C VAL A 99 -13.09 -5.79 15.41
N GLY A 100 -12.68 -7.02 15.07
CA GLY A 100 -13.45 -7.98 14.26
C GLY A 100 -12.58 -8.99 13.53
N ASP A 101 -13.13 -9.62 12.48
CA ASP A 101 -12.40 -10.56 11.63
C ASP A 101 -11.75 -9.84 10.44
N ALA A 102 -10.41 -9.83 10.39
CA ALA A 102 -9.65 -9.20 9.32
C ALA A 102 -9.90 -9.81 7.92
N ALA A 103 -10.48 -11.02 7.82
CA ALA A 103 -10.89 -11.63 6.55
C ALA A 103 -12.25 -11.09 6.05
N VAL A 104 -12.95 -10.29 6.86
CA VAL A 104 -14.19 -9.61 6.48
C VAL A 104 -13.86 -8.17 6.06
N PRO A 105 -14.00 -7.82 4.76
CA PRO A 105 -13.72 -6.47 4.31
C PRO A 105 -14.70 -5.49 4.96
N ARG A 106 -14.18 -4.36 5.48
CA ARG A 106 -15.00 -3.32 6.11
C ARG A 106 -15.80 -2.50 5.11
N LYS A 107 -15.35 -2.45 3.87
CA LYS A 107 -16.01 -1.78 2.75
C LYS A 107 -15.64 -2.45 1.43
N ASN A 108 -16.37 -2.10 0.37
CA ASN A 108 -15.96 -2.41 -0.99
C ASN A 108 -14.64 -1.72 -1.34
N SER A 109 -13.96 -2.18 -2.39
CA SER A 109 -12.65 -1.63 -2.80
C SER A 109 -11.62 -1.78 -1.67
N THR A 110 -11.36 -3.02 -1.25
CA THR A 110 -10.50 -3.32 -0.11
C THR A 110 -9.41 -4.31 -0.47
N LEU A 111 -8.18 -4.02 -0.05
CA LEU A 111 -7.06 -4.93 -0.01
C LEU A 111 -6.91 -5.50 1.41
N ILE A 112 -7.04 -6.82 1.54
CA ILE A 112 -6.74 -7.57 2.75
C ILE A 112 -5.30 -8.07 2.67
N ALA A 113 -4.39 -7.40 3.38
CA ALA A 113 -2.98 -7.76 3.40
C ALA A 113 -2.66 -8.68 4.58
N HIS A 114 -1.76 -9.66 4.37
CA HIS A 114 -1.24 -10.50 5.44
C HIS A 114 0.14 -11.08 5.09
N VAL A 115 0.84 -11.57 6.10
CA VAL A 115 2.16 -12.18 5.96
C VAL A 115 2.04 -13.69 5.73
N VAL A 116 2.73 -14.19 4.71
CA VAL A 116 2.91 -15.61 4.42
C VAL A 116 4.39 -16.00 4.51
N ASN A 117 4.65 -17.29 4.70
CA ASN A 117 6.01 -17.83 4.73
C ASN A 117 6.54 -18.16 3.33
N ASN A 118 7.86 -18.24 3.19
CA ASN A 118 8.54 -18.71 1.99
C ASN A 118 8.65 -20.26 1.91
N ARG A 119 7.76 -21.03 2.57
CA ARG A 119 7.82 -22.52 2.64
C ARG A 119 6.56 -23.23 2.15
N GLY A 120 5.61 -22.51 1.54
CA GLY A 120 4.37 -23.09 1.03
C GLY A 120 3.46 -23.66 2.12
N LYS A 121 3.55 -23.17 3.36
CA LYS A 121 2.75 -23.70 4.49
C LYS A 121 1.55 -22.80 4.79
N TRP A 122 0.36 -23.39 4.75
CA TRP A 122 -0.91 -22.70 5.00
C TRP A 122 -1.77 -23.52 5.96
N GLY A 123 -1.70 -23.26 7.27
CA GLY A 123 -2.44 -24.11 8.21
C GLY A 123 -2.56 -23.63 9.65
N ARG A 124 -2.02 -22.45 10.01
CA ARG A 124 -2.10 -21.93 11.38
C ARG A 124 -2.26 -20.41 11.39
N GLY A 125 -3.11 -19.90 12.27
CA GLY A 125 -3.39 -18.47 12.40
C GLY A 125 -4.35 -17.94 11.33
N PHE A 126 -4.20 -16.66 10.99
CA PHE A 126 -5.10 -15.92 10.10
C PHE A 126 -5.38 -16.60 8.76
N VAL A 127 -4.36 -17.25 8.19
CA VAL A 127 -4.47 -17.94 6.89
C VAL A 127 -5.59 -18.99 6.87
N VAL A 128 -5.93 -19.61 8.01
CA VAL A 128 -6.97 -20.64 8.07
C VAL A 128 -8.36 -20.06 7.80
N SER A 129 -8.73 -18.98 8.49
CA SER A 129 -10.02 -18.32 8.27
C SER A 129 -10.06 -17.65 6.90
N LEU A 130 -8.97 -17.00 6.49
CA LEU A 130 -8.84 -16.37 5.18
C LEU A 130 -9.00 -17.38 4.04
N GLY A 131 -8.30 -18.52 4.10
CA GLY A 131 -8.33 -19.55 3.05
C GLY A 131 -9.65 -20.33 3.01
N LYS A 132 -10.37 -20.45 4.14
CA LYS A 132 -11.73 -20.99 4.15
C LYS A 132 -12.70 -20.06 3.41
N LYS A 133 -12.54 -18.75 3.58
CA LYS A 133 -13.39 -17.74 2.96
C LYS A 133 -13.05 -17.47 1.50
N TYR A 134 -11.76 -17.39 1.18
CA TYR A 134 -11.23 -17.11 -0.15
C TYR A 134 -10.24 -18.20 -0.56
N PRO A 135 -10.72 -19.37 -1.04
CA PRO A 135 -9.84 -20.45 -1.50
C PRO A 135 -8.84 -20.01 -2.57
N VAL A 136 -9.22 -19.08 -3.45
CA VAL A 136 -8.35 -18.47 -4.47
C VAL A 136 -7.05 -17.91 -3.86
N ALA A 137 -7.13 -17.27 -2.69
CA ALA A 137 -5.97 -16.71 -2.02
C ALA A 137 -4.97 -17.79 -1.57
N ARG A 138 -5.49 -18.90 -1.03
CA ARG A 138 -4.71 -20.06 -0.60
C ARG A 138 -4.11 -20.78 -1.80
N ASP A 139 -4.94 -21.10 -2.79
CA ASP A 139 -4.55 -21.92 -3.93
C ASP A 139 -3.52 -21.17 -4.79
N GLY A 140 -3.72 -19.87 -4.99
CA GLY A 140 -2.73 -19.00 -5.65
C GLY A 140 -1.40 -18.92 -4.89
N TYR A 141 -1.41 -18.90 -3.56
CA TYR A 141 -0.17 -18.96 -2.77
C TYR A 141 0.54 -20.31 -2.92
N LEU A 142 -0.18 -21.42 -2.86
CA LEU A 142 0.39 -22.76 -3.00
C LEU A 142 0.93 -23.01 -4.41
N GLU A 143 0.34 -22.38 -5.43
CA GLU A 143 0.82 -22.40 -6.81
C GLU A 143 2.26 -21.87 -6.94
N LEU A 144 2.63 -20.87 -6.14
CA LEU A 144 3.99 -20.29 -6.15
C LEU A 144 5.09 -21.29 -5.79
N PHE A 145 4.73 -22.46 -5.25
CA PHE A 145 5.63 -23.52 -4.83
C PHE A 145 5.53 -24.78 -5.69
N ARG A 146 4.78 -24.75 -6.79
CA ARG A 146 4.83 -25.82 -7.79
C ARG A 146 6.15 -25.78 -8.55
N ASP A 147 6.52 -26.92 -9.12
CA ASP A 147 7.72 -27.06 -9.95
C ASP A 147 9.02 -26.58 -9.26
N GLU A 148 9.13 -26.84 -7.95
CA GLU A 148 10.28 -26.47 -7.11
C GLU A 148 10.57 -24.95 -7.05
N GLN A 149 9.56 -24.13 -7.35
CA GLN A 149 9.67 -22.69 -7.22
C GLN A 149 9.71 -22.25 -5.75
N HIS A 150 10.49 -21.20 -5.51
CA HIS A 150 10.60 -20.57 -4.19
C HIS A 150 10.46 -19.06 -4.35
N PRO A 151 9.28 -18.48 -4.05
CA PRO A 151 9.09 -17.04 -4.15
C PRO A 151 10.06 -16.34 -3.19
N PRO A 152 10.77 -15.30 -3.66
CA PRO A 152 11.73 -14.59 -2.81
C PRO A 152 11.00 -13.83 -1.71
N LEU A 153 11.70 -13.61 -0.59
CA LEU A 153 11.22 -12.67 0.42
C LEU A 153 11.08 -11.27 -0.19
N GLY A 154 10.12 -10.50 0.33
CA GLY A 154 9.76 -9.19 -0.19
C GLY A 154 8.82 -9.25 -1.41
N MET A 155 8.49 -10.44 -1.92
CA MET A 155 7.45 -10.61 -2.94
C MET A 155 6.05 -10.38 -2.35
N VAL A 156 5.15 -9.80 -3.16
CA VAL A 156 3.72 -9.73 -2.86
C VAL A 156 2.95 -10.31 -4.03
N GLN A 157 2.03 -11.23 -3.76
CA GLN A 157 1.07 -11.73 -4.74
C GLN A 157 -0.29 -11.10 -4.44
N PHE A 158 -0.86 -10.42 -5.44
CA PHE A 158 -2.19 -9.80 -5.37
C PHE A 158 -3.21 -10.68 -6.10
N LEU A 159 -4.31 -10.99 -5.43
CA LEU A 159 -5.36 -11.86 -5.95
C LEU A 159 -6.72 -11.18 -5.78
N SER A 160 -7.47 -11.03 -6.87
CA SER A 160 -8.89 -10.63 -6.79
C SER A 160 -9.70 -11.80 -6.26
N VAL A 161 -10.47 -11.58 -5.20
CA VAL A 161 -11.30 -12.61 -4.54
C VAL A 161 -12.80 -12.30 -4.61
N ASP A 162 -13.17 -11.08 -4.98
CA ASP A 162 -14.53 -10.64 -5.28
C ASP A 162 -14.45 -9.46 -6.27
N ASN A 163 -14.80 -9.71 -7.53
CA ASN A 163 -14.71 -8.70 -8.59
C ASN A 163 -15.79 -7.62 -8.43
N GLU A 164 -17.00 -7.98 -8.00
CA GLU A 164 -18.12 -7.04 -7.86
C GLU A 164 -17.86 -6.03 -6.74
N LYS A 165 -17.40 -6.52 -5.58
CA LYS A 165 -17.05 -5.67 -4.43
C LYS A 165 -15.63 -5.14 -4.49
N ARG A 166 -14.84 -5.54 -5.49
CA ARG A 166 -13.42 -5.17 -5.67
C ARG A 166 -12.59 -5.51 -4.43
N ILE A 167 -12.67 -6.76 -3.98
CA ILE A 167 -11.90 -7.25 -2.84
C ILE A 167 -10.68 -8.01 -3.33
N PHE A 168 -9.54 -7.64 -2.78
CA PHE A 168 -8.24 -8.23 -3.08
C PHE A 168 -7.60 -8.81 -1.83
N VAL A 169 -6.79 -9.85 -1.99
CA VAL A 169 -5.90 -10.37 -0.96
C VAL A 169 -4.46 -10.17 -1.42
N ALA A 170 -3.60 -9.69 -0.51
CA ALA A 170 -2.16 -9.62 -0.70
C ALA A 170 -1.44 -10.65 0.17
N ASN A 171 -0.88 -11.69 -0.45
CA ASN A 171 0.03 -12.64 0.18
C ASN A 171 1.44 -12.02 0.20
N MET A 172 1.85 -11.44 1.34
CA MET A 172 3.18 -10.82 1.50
C MET A 172 4.20 -11.85 1.99
N VAL A 173 5.16 -12.22 1.13
CA VAL A 173 6.20 -13.21 1.45
C VAL A 173 7.29 -12.52 2.27
N SER A 174 7.08 -12.40 3.58
CA SER A 174 8.02 -11.72 4.48
C SER A 174 8.35 -12.53 5.74
N GLN A 175 8.02 -13.82 5.74
CA GLN A 175 8.41 -14.76 6.80
C GLN A 175 9.33 -15.83 6.22
N ASP A 176 10.58 -15.89 6.67
CA ASP A 176 11.52 -16.94 6.30
C ASP A 176 11.33 -18.13 7.23
N GLY A 177 10.81 -19.25 6.73
CA GLY A 177 10.58 -20.43 7.54
C GLY A 177 9.25 -20.42 8.31
N ILE A 178 9.12 -21.35 9.24
CA ILE A 178 7.91 -21.54 10.05
C ILE A 178 8.26 -21.91 11.49
N ARG A 179 7.49 -21.37 12.43
CA ARG A 179 7.60 -21.73 13.84
C ARG A 179 7.28 -23.21 14.07
N LYS A 180 8.26 -23.93 14.63
CA LYS A 180 8.22 -25.40 14.76
C LYS A 180 7.39 -25.88 15.95
N SER A 181 7.37 -25.13 17.05
CA SER A 181 6.64 -25.49 18.26
C SER A 181 6.27 -24.25 19.10
N SER A 182 5.52 -24.43 20.18
CA SER A 182 5.24 -23.34 21.13
C SER A 182 6.45 -22.89 21.95
N ARG A 183 7.50 -23.72 22.08
CA ARG A 183 8.75 -23.37 22.78
C ARG A 183 9.76 -22.65 21.88
N ASP A 184 9.51 -22.65 20.58
CA ASP A 184 10.32 -21.94 19.61
C ASP A 184 10.05 -20.44 19.73
N VAL A 185 11.11 -19.68 20.03
CA VAL A 185 11.08 -18.22 20.24
C VAL A 185 11.86 -17.47 19.15
N ALA A 186 12.24 -18.14 18.07
CA ALA A 186 12.94 -17.49 16.96
C ALA A 186 12.03 -16.51 16.23
N GLN A 187 12.63 -15.43 15.72
CA GLN A 187 11.99 -14.50 14.80
C GLN A 187 12.10 -15.05 13.37
N TYR A 188 10.96 -15.22 12.72
CA TYR A 188 10.84 -15.68 11.34
C TYR A 188 10.39 -14.56 10.40
N VAL A 189 9.67 -13.55 10.90
CA VAL A 189 9.35 -12.36 10.11
C VAL A 189 10.62 -11.56 9.84
N SER A 190 10.87 -11.22 8.59
CA SER A 190 11.93 -10.32 8.17
C SER A 190 11.36 -8.90 8.09
N TYR A 191 11.85 -7.99 8.93
CA TYR A 191 11.37 -6.60 8.94
C TYR A 191 11.73 -5.85 7.65
N SER A 192 12.92 -6.09 7.09
CA SER A 192 13.32 -5.50 5.83
C SER A 192 12.41 -5.93 4.69
N ASP A 193 12.09 -7.22 4.59
CA ASP A 193 11.20 -7.74 3.55
C ASP A 193 9.75 -7.35 3.78
N LEU A 194 9.34 -7.22 5.05
CA LEU A 194 8.04 -6.67 5.40
C LEU A 194 7.92 -5.22 4.91
N LYS A 195 8.92 -4.36 5.16
CA LYS A 195 8.93 -2.97 4.69
C LYS A 195 8.79 -2.88 3.17
N ILE A 196 9.49 -3.75 2.43
CA ILE A 196 9.36 -3.88 0.97
C ILE A 196 7.91 -4.26 0.58
N CYS A 197 7.33 -5.24 1.26
CA CYS A 197 5.95 -5.66 0.99
C CYS A 197 4.95 -4.54 1.29
N LEU A 198 5.12 -3.82 2.40
CA LEU A 198 4.28 -2.68 2.79
C LEU A 198 4.29 -1.59 1.70
N GLY A 199 5.47 -1.28 1.14
CA GLY A 199 5.58 -0.33 0.03
C GLY A 199 4.79 -0.79 -1.21
N LYS A 200 4.92 -2.08 -1.58
CA LYS A 200 4.20 -2.66 -2.73
C LYS A 200 2.68 -2.66 -2.53
N ILE A 201 2.17 -2.96 -1.33
CA ILE A 201 0.72 -2.91 -1.08
C ILE A 201 0.19 -1.48 -1.10
N CYS A 202 0.98 -0.50 -0.65
CA CYS A 202 0.60 0.91 -0.73
C CYS A 202 0.46 1.37 -2.18
N GLU A 203 1.43 1.05 -3.03
CA GLU A 203 1.38 1.38 -4.46
C GLU A 203 0.20 0.70 -5.16
N PHE A 204 0.00 -0.60 -4.90
CA PHE A 204 -1.12 -1.35 -5.47
C PHE A 204 -2.48 -0.76 -5.02
N ALA A 205 -2.59 -0.38 -3.75
CA ALA A 205 -3.81 0.23 -3.21
C ALA A 205 -4.10 1.59 -3.84
N LEU A 206 -3.10 2.45 -4.07
CA LEU A 206 -3.29 3.74 -4.75
C LEU A 206 -3.73 3.55 -6.19
N ALA A 207 -3.02 2.71 -6.95
CA ALA A 207 -3.31 2.45 -8.35
C ALA A 207 -4.71 1.86 -8.56
N ASN A 208 -5.23 1.13 -7.57
CA ASN A 208 -6.55 0.50 -7.63
C ASN A 208 -7.61 1.21 -6.78
N ARG A 209 -7.32 2.39 -6.20
CA ARG A 209 -8.24 3.12 -5.29
C ARG A 209 -8.84 2.23 -4.20
N LEU A 210 -8.00 1.46 -3.50
CA LEU A 210 -8.39 0.51 -2.46
C LEU A 210 -8.07 1.04 -1.06
N SER A 211 -8.90 0.71 -0.07
CA SER A 211 -8.45 0.76 1.33
C SER A 211 -7.67 -0.48 1.71
N VAL A 212 -6.73 -0.33 2.63
CA VAL A 212 -5.96 -1.45 3.16
C VAL A 212 -6.47 -1.83 4.55
N GLN A 213 -6.67 -3.13 4.77
CA GLN A 213 -6.86 -3.72 6.10
C GLN A 213 -5.95 -4.93 6.27
N MET A 214 -5.53 -5.19 7.49
CA MET A 214 -4.72 -6.36 7.84
C MET A 214 -4.95 -6.77 9.30
N PRO A 215 -4.72 -8.03 9.69
CA PRO A 215 -4.65 -8.41 11.10
C PRO A 215 -3.38 -7.83 11.75
N MET A 216 -3.14 -8.11 13.02
CA MET A 216 -1.81 -7.96 13.60
C MET A 216 -0.81 -8.95 12.95
N ILE A 217 -0.17 -8.50 11.89
CA ILE A 217 0.78 -9.29 11.09
C ILE A 217 2.11 -9.53 11.81
N GLY A 218 2.82 -10.61 11.48
CA GLY A 218 4.21 -10.84 11.87
C GLY A 218 4.50 -11.17 13.35
N ALA A 219 3.73 -10.62 14.31
CA ALA A 219 4.03 -10.75 15.73
C ALA A 219 3.71 -12.13 16.35
N GLY A 220 2.71 -12.83 15.81
CA GLY A 220 2.29 -14.14 16.35
C GLY A 220 3.21 -15.30 15.96
N LEU A 221 2.87 -16.01 14.89
CA LEU A 221 3.67 -17.15 14.41
C LEU A 221 4.99 -16.74 13.75
N GLY A 222 5.10 -15.48 13.33
CA GLY A 222 6.33 -14.91 12.78
C GLY A 222 7.35 -14.50 13.85
N GLY A 223 6.97 -14.47 15.14
CA GLY A 223 7.88 -14.17 16.25
C GLY A 223 8.44 -12.74 16.26
N GLY A 224 7.82 -11.81 15.54
CA GLY A 224 8.21 -10.40 15.55
C GLY A 224 7.68 -9.63 16.75
N ASP A 225 8.27 -8.47 16.98
CA ASP A 225 7.80 -7.46 17.92
C ASP A 225 6.78 -6.56 17.22
N TRP A 226 5.58 -6.44 17.80
CA TRP A 226 4.52 -5.61 17.25
C TRP A 226 4.86 -4.12 17.28
N GLU A 227 5.59 -3.64 18.28
CA GLU A 227 5.99 -2.22 18.35
C GLU A 227 6.87 -1.85 17.16
N VAL A 228 7.84 -2.72 16.83
CA VAL A 228 8.69 -2.56 15.63
C VAL A 228 7.86 -2.64 14.36
N ILE A 229 7.01 -3.66 14.23
CA ILE A 229 6.16 -3.85 13.04
C ILE A 229 5.22 -2.67 12.82
N SER A 230 4.56 -2.18 13.87
CA SER A 230 3.65 -1.04 13.79
C SER A 230 4.37 0.25 13.42
N THR A 231 5.61 0.43 13.88
CA THR A 231 6.47 1.56 13.47
C THR A 231 6.77 1.50 11.96
N GLU A 232 7.13 0.32 11.43
CA GLU A 232 7.37 0.15 9.99
C GLU A 232 6.10 0.38 9.15
N ILE A 233 4.94 -0.07 9.64
CA ILE A 233 3.65 0.20 9.00
C ILE A 233 3.39 1.71 8.99
N ASP A 234 3.52 2.39 10.12
CA ASP A 234 3.27 3.83 10.21
C ASP A 234 4.21 4.62 9.30
N GLU A 235 5.51 4.32 9.31
CA GLU A 235 6.50 4.98 8.46
C GLU A 235 6.15 4.85 6.96
N VAL A 236 5.89 3.62 6.49
CA VAL A 236 5.57 3.37 5.08
C VAL A 236 4.23 3.98 4.68
N PHE A 237 3.18 3.80 5.48
CA PHE A 237 1.87 4.36 5.14
C PHE A 237 1.86 5.89 5.24
N SER A 238 2.63 6.47 6.16
CA SER A 238 2.90 7.91 6.25
C SER A 238 3.54 8.42 4.96
N TYR A 239 4.57 7.74 4.45
CA TYR A 239 5.23 8.08 3.20
C TYR A 239 4.28 8.14 1.98
N TYR A 240 3.33 7.22 1.91
CA TYR A 240 2.34 7.19 0.82
C TYR A 240 1.08 8.01 1.12
N LYS A 241 1.03 8.73 2.24
CA LYS A 241 -0.17 9.45 2.72
C LYS A 241 -1.46 8.60 2.72
N GLN A 242 -1.33 7.31 3.05
CA GLN A 242 -2.46 6.36 3.15
C GLN A 242 -2.75 5.92 4.59
N THR A 243 -3.98 5.47 4.87
CA THR A 243 -4.32 4.88 6.16
C THR A 243 -4.52 3.37 6.01
N CYS A 244 -4.04 2.61 7.00
CA CYS A 244 -4.26 1.17 7.13
C CYS A 244 -5.16 0.90 8.34
N LYS A 245 -6.07 -0.07 8.19
CA LYS A 245 -6.87 -0.59 9.30
C LYS A 245 -6.24 -1.87 9.86
N ILE A 246 -5.82 -1.84 11.12
CA ILE A 246 -5.41 -3.03 11.86
C ILE A 246 -6.63 -3.60 12.55
N ILE A 247 -7.01 -4.81 12.13
CA ILE A 247 -8.17 -5.49 12.67
C ILE A 247 -7.73 -6.50 13.74
N THR A 248 -8.16 -6.28 14.97
CA THR A 248 -7.87 -7.16 16.12
C THR A 248 -9.08 -8.04 16.44
N LEU A 249 -8.83 -9.26 16.93
CA LEU A 249 -9.91 -10.10 17.44
C LEU A 249 -10.38 -9.56 18.80
N SER A 250 -11.68 -9.75 19.09
CA SER A 250 -12.30 -9.49 20.39
C SER A 250 -11.85 -10.49 21.45
#